data_AF-A0A3T0N8H7-F1
#
_entry.id   AF-A0A3T0N8H7-F1
#
_cell.length_a   1.000
_cell.length_b   1.000
_cell.length_c   1.000
_cell.angle_alpha   90.00
_cell.angle_beta   90.00
_cell.angle_gamma   90.00
#
_symmetry.space_group_name_H-M   'P 1'
#
loop_
_entity.id
_entity.type
_entity.pdbx_description
1 polymer ?
#
loop_
_entity_poly.entity_id
_entity_poly.type
_entity_poly.pdbx_seq_one_letter_code
_entity_poly.pdbx_strand_id
1 'polypeptide(L)'
;MSNEHQQFLSRVRHLERKHGAMNNGYSAQMRSDGLIVVEPKRRIESRISARSIFLFLAAFLLFKGFLIASIGVDGYQDRVSKLQAGSMLEQGGALIMIADPLSLGIARKIGPILR
;
A
#
# COMPACT_ATOMS: atom_id res chain seq x y z
N MET A 1 24.73 -8.62 -40.48
CA MET A 1 25.15 -8.34 -39.10
C MET A 1 25.00 -9.62 -38.31
N SER A 2 26.12 -10.24 -37.91
CA SER A 2 26.18 -11.62 -37.42
C SER A 2 25.52 -11.81 -36.05
N ASN A 3 24.82 -12.93 -35.85
CA ASN A 3 24.17 -13.31 -34.58
C ASN A 3 25.12 -13.25 -33.37
N GLU A 4 26.42 -13.50 -33.59
CA GLU A 4 27.45 -13.42 -32.55
C GLU A 4 27.59 -11.99 -31.97
N HIS A 5 27.50 -10.97 -32.82
CA HIS A 5 27.57 -9.58 -32.38
C HIS A 5 26.37 -9.24 -31.48
N GLN A 6 25.18 -9.75 -31.81
CA GLN A 6 23.98 -9.54 -31.00
C GLN A 6 24.08 -10.25 -29.64
N GLN A 7 24.64 -11.46 -29.60
CA GLN A 7 24.88 -12.19 -28.34
C GLN A 7 25.90 -11.46 -27.46
N PHE A 8 26.99 -10.96 -28.05
CA PHE A 8 27.98 -10.15 -27.35
C PHE A 8 27.33 -8.91 -26.72
N LEU A 9 26.59 -8.12 -27.51
CA LEU A 9 25.90 -6.93 -27.00
C LEU A 9 24.86 -7.26 -25.91
N SER A 10 24.19 -8.42 -26.01
CA SER A 10 23.26 -8.88 -24.97
C SER A 10 23.97 -9.13 -23.63
N ARG A 11 25.16 -9.77 -23.68
CA ARG A 11 25.98 -10.02 -22.48
C ARG A 11 26.51 -8.73 -21.87
N VAL A 12 26.98 -7.78 -22.70
CA VAL A 12 27.41 -6.46 -22.22
C VAL A 12 26.27 -5.75 -21.49
N ARG A 13 25.08 -5.68 -22.09
CA ARG A 13 23.88 -5.10 -21.44
C ARG A 13 23.48 -5.82 -20.16
N HIS A 14 23.71 -7.14 -20.06
CA HIS A 14 23.45 -7.89 -18.84
C HIS A 14 24.44 -7.52 -17.73
N LEU A 15 25.72 -7.37 -18.08
CA LEU A 15 26.76 -6.98 -17.14
C LEU A 15 26.55 -5.56 -16.62
N GLU A 16 26.21 -4.61 -17.49
CA GLU A 16 25.87 -3.23 -17.09
C GLU A 16 24.67 -3.18 -16.15
N ARG A 17 23.60 -3.92 -16.45
CA ARG A 17 22.43 -4.02 -15.56
C ARG A 17 22.79 -4.62 -14.20
N LYS A 18 23.60 -5.69 -14.17
CA LYS A 18 24.07 -6.30 -12.93
C LYS A 18 24.91 -5.32 -12.11
N HIS A 19 25.80 -4.58 -12.77
CA HIS A 19 26.64 -3.57 -12.13
C HIS A 19 25.80 -2.42 -11.54
N GLY A 20 24.86 -1.87 -12.30
CA GLY A 20 23.94 -0.84 -11.81
C GLY A 20 23.07 -1.32 -10.63
N ALA A 21 22.62 -2.58 -10.66
CA ALA A 21 21.87 -3.16 -9.55
C ALA A 21 22.72 -3.29 -8.26
N MET A 22 24.03 -3.52 -8.36
CA MET A 22 24.93 -3.59 -7.20
C MET A 22 25.14 -2.24 -6.52
N ASN A 23 24.98 -1.11 -7.24
CA ASN A 23 25.10 0.24 -6.66
C ASN A 23 24.04 0.50 -5.56
N ASN A 24 22.90 -0.19 -5.63
CA ASN A 24 21.82 -0.09 -4.64
C ASN A 24 22.00 -1.01 -3.42
N GLY A 25 23.17 -1.64 -3.29
CA GLY A 25 23.51 -2.60 -2.24
C GLY A 25 23.68 -4.02 -2.78
N TYR A 26 24.57 -4.77 -2.14
CA TYR A 26 24.92 -6.14 -2.51
C TYR A 26 24.89 -7.04 -1.27
N SER A 27 24.64 -8.34 -1.50
CA SER A 27 24.74 -9.37 -0.46
C SER A 27 25.69 -10.45 -0.94
N ALA A 28 26.59 -10.89 -0.06
CA ALA A 28 27.45 -12.02 -0.31
C ALA A 28 26.75 -13.28 0.19
N GLN A 29 26.55 -14.25 -0.71
CA GLN A 29 26.05 -15.57 -0.34
C GLN A 29 27.09 -16.62 -0.68
N MET A 30 27.32 -17.54 0.25
CA MET A 30 28.16 -18.71 0.03
C MET A 30 27.35 -19.75 -0.72
N ARG A 31 27.80 -20.09 -1.92
CA ARG A 31 27.20 -21.13 -2.76
C ARG A 31 27.61 -22.50 -2.23
N SER A 32 26.86 -23.54 -2.61
CA SER A 32 27.09 -24.93 -2.17
C SER A 32 28.46 -25.50 -2.57
N ASP A 33 29.16 -24.86 -3.50
CA ASP A 33 30.53 -25.17 -3.94
C ASP A 33 31.61 -24.48 -3.10
N GLY A 34 31.23 -23.72 -2.07
CA GLY A 34 32.15 -22.98 -1.21
C GLY A 34 32.59 -21.62 -1.76
N LEU A 35 32.08 -21.20 -2.93
CA LEU A 35 32.40 -19.91 -3.50
C LEU A 35 31.47 -18.82 -2.95
N ILE A 36 32.06 -17.68 -2.57
CA ILE A 36 31.32 -16.49 -2.17
C ILE A 36 30.89 -15.75 -3.45
N VAL A 37 29.59 -15.69 -3.70
CA VAL A 37 29.03 -14.95 -4.83
C VAL A 37 28.32 -13.70 -4.33
N VAL A 38 28.71 -12.56 -4.91
CA VAL A 38 28.08 -11.27 -4.65
C VAL A 38 26.92 -11.09 -5.62
N GLU A 39 25.72 -11.01 -5.08
CA GLU A 39 24.51 -10.74 -5.85
C GLU A 39 23.91 -9.39 -5.43
N PRO A 40 23.31 -8.63 -6.37
CA PRO A 40 22.62 -7.40 -6.02
C PRO A 40 21.50 -7.73 -5.03
N LYS A 41 21.39 -6.91 -3.98
CA LYS A 41 20.35 -7.11 -2.97
C LYS A 41 19.00 -7.01 -3.66
N ARG A 42 18.27 -8.14 -3.76
CA ARG A 42 16.93 -8.17 -4.35
C ARG A 42 16.06 -7.17 -3.59
N ARG A 43 15.80 -6.00 -4.18
CA ARG A 43 14.71 -5.16 -3.71
C ARG A 43 13.44 -5.93 -4.04
N ILE A 44 12.77 -6.42 -3.01
CA ILE A 44 11.35 -6.74 -3.12
C ILE A 44 10.69 -5.37 -3.34
N GLU A 45 10.65 -4.92 -4.60
CA GLU A 45 9.80 -3.80 -4.98
C GLU A 45 8.38 -4.31 -4.88
N SER A 46 7.83 -4.28 -3.66
CA SER A 46 6.39 -4.36 -3.49
C SER A 46 5.82 -3.27 -4.38
N ARG A 47 5.11 -3.66 -5.44
CA ARG A 47 4.41 -2.74 -6.36
C ARG A 47 3.46 -1.80 -5.61
N ILE A 48 3.12 -2.16 -4.38
CA ILE A 48 2.36 -1.35 -3.45
C ILE A 48 3.34 -0.47 -2.66
N SER A 49 3.50 0.77 -3.11
CA SER A 49 4.24 1.80 -2.37
C SER A 49 3.51 2.11 -1.06
N ALA A 50 4.25 2.32 0.04
CA ALA A 50 3.66 2.81 1.29
C ALA A 50 2.82 4.09 1.08
N ARG A 51 3.15 4.89 0.05
CA ARG A 51 2.38 6.07 -0.35
C ARG A 51 0.96 5.74 -0.81
N SER A 52 0.77 4.67 -1.58
CA SER A 52 -0.57 4.31 -2.05
C SER A 52 -1.44 3.82 -0.90
N ILE A 53 -0.89 3.01 0.01
CA ILE A 53 -1.59 2.58 1.22
C ILE A 53 -2.03 3.79 2.05
N PHE A 54 -1.13 4.74 2.26
CA PHE A 54 -1.45 5.96 3.01
C PHE A 54 -2.55 6.80 2.35
N LEU A 55 -2.51 6.97 1.02
CA LEU A 55 -3.55 7.70 0.28
C LEU A 55 -4.92 7.02 0.40
N PHE A 56 -4.98 5.69 0.28
CA PHE A 56 -6.21 4.94 0.47
C PHE A 56 -6.76 5.09 1.89
N LEU A 57 -5.90 5.00 2.90
CA LEU A 57 -6.30 5.18 4.30
C LEU A 57 -6.84 6.60 4.56
N ALA A 58 -6.17 7.61 4.01
CA ALA A 58 -6.60 9.01 4.13
C ALA A 58 -7.95 9.25 3.44
N ALA A 59 -8.14 8.74 2.22
CA ALA A 59 -9.40 8.83 1.50
C ALA A 59 -10.55 8.14 2.27
N PHE A 60 -10.28 6.99 2.87
CA PHE A 60 -11.25 6.26 3.67
C PHE A 60 -11.69 7.05 4.92
N LEU A 61 -10.74 7.64 5.66
CA LEU A 61 -11.04 8.49 6.82
C LEU A 61 -11.84 9.75 6.44
N LEU A 62 -11.48 10.39 5.32
CA LEU A 62 -12.23 11.53 4.80
C LEU A 62 -13.67 11.16 4.44
N PHE A 63 -13.86 10.03 3.75
CA PHE A 63 -15.18 9.51 3.42
C PHE A 63 -16.01 9.22 4.68
N LYS A 64 -15.40 8.61 5.70
CA LYS A 64 -16.06 8.33 6.98
C LYS A 64 -16.47 9.61 7.71
N GLY A 65 -15.58 10.59 7.79
CA GLY A 65 -15.88 11.91 8.36
C GLY A 65 -16.98 12.65 7.58
N PHE A 66 -17.00 12.51 6.25
CA PHE A 66 -18.07 13.03 5.41
C PHE A 66 -19.43 12.38 5.70
N LEU A 67 -19.50 11.06 5.85
CA LEU A 67 -20.73 10.36 6.23
C LEU A 67 -21.27 10.84 7.58
N ILE A 68 -20.39 10.99 8.56
CA ILE A 68 -20.75 11.51 9.89
C ILE A 68 -21.23 12.96 9.80
N ALA A 69 -20.57 13.80 9.00
CA ALA A 69 -20.97 15.20 8.81
C ALA A 69 -22.33 15.33 8.12
N SER A 70 -22.60 14.47 7.13
CA SER A 70 -23.84 14.52 6.34
C SER A 70 -25.05 13.95 7.08
N ILE A 71 -24.88 12.85 7.83
CA ILE A 71 -25.98 12.13 8.48
C ILE A 71 -26.13 12.57 9.95
N GLY A 72 -25.10 13.16 10.54
CA GLY A 72 -25.00 13.43 11.96
C GLY A 72 -24.43 12.24 12.73
N VAL A 73 -23.90 12.51 13.93
CA VAL A 73 -23.23 11.50 14.77
C VAL A 73 -24.21 10.40 15.18
N ASP A 74 -25.41 10.76 15.64
CA ASP A 74 -26.40 9.80 16.13
C ASP A 74 -26.93 8.91 14.99
N GLY A 75 -27.26 9.52 13.84
CA GLY A 75 -27.74 8.78 12.67
C GLY A 75 -26.65 7.90 12.02
N TYR A 76 -25.38 8.25 12.16
CA TYR A 76 -24.27 7.38 11.78
C TYR A 76 -24.16 6.17 12.72
N GLN A 77 -24.21 6.41 14.02
CA GLN A 77 -24.10 5.34 15.03
C GLN A 77 -25.23 4.31 14.88
N ASP A 78 -26.46 4.75 14.62
CA ASP A 78 -27.60 3.87 14.33
C ASP A 78 -27.35 2.94 13.13
N ARG A 79 -26.69 3.44 12.08
CA ARG A 79 -26.35 2.64 10.89
C ARG A 79 -25.26 1.61 11.19
N VAL A 80 -24.28 1.98 12.01
CA VAL A 80 -23.24 1.05 12.46
C VAL A 80 -23.86 -0.05 13.33
N SER A 81 -24.76 0.30 14.24
CA SER A 81 -25.49 -0.69 15.05
C SER A 81 -26.34 -1.63 14.21
N LYS A 82 -26.98 -1.14 13.13
CA LYS A 82 -27.69 -2.00 12.17
C LYS A 82 -26.75 -2.96 11.44
N LEU A 83 -25.55 -2.51 11.05
CA LEU A 83 -24.53 -3.38 10.45
C LEU A 83 -24.04 -4.46 11.43
N GLN A 84 -23.90 -4.13 12.72
CA GLN A 84 -23.54 -5.11 13.76
C GLN A 84 -24.63 -6.18 13.96
N ALA A 85 -25.90 -5.84 13.75
CA ALA A 85 -27.02 -6.77 13.86
C ALA A 85 -27.23 -7.62 12.58
N GLY A 86 -26.45 -7.37 11.52
CA GLY A 86 -26.58 -8.04 10.23
C GLY A 86 -25.84 -9.38 10.11
N SER A 87 -25.64 -9.80 8.87
CA SER A 87 -24.87 -10.98 8.46
C SER A 87 -23.38 -10.87 8.81
N MET A 88 -22.63 -11.97 8.75
CA MET A 88 -21.19 -11.99 9.08
C MET A 88 -20.37 -10.98 8.28
N LEU A 89 -20.74 -10.72 7.01
CA LEU A 89 -20.08 -9.72 6.18
C LEU A 89 -20.37 -8.28 6.66
N GLU A 90 -21.61 -8.01 7.04
CA GLU A 90 -22.05 -6.72 7.56
C GLU A 90 -21.42 -6.42 8.92
N GLN A 91 -21.31 -7.43 9.78
CA GLN A 91 -20.59 -7.35 11.06
C GLN A 91 -19.11 -6.99 10.86
N GLY A 92 -18.46 -7.59 9.86
CA GLY A 92 -17.08 -7.24 9.49
C GLY A 92 -16.95 -5.79 9.05
N GLY A 93 -17.89 -5.30 8.22
CA GLY A 93 -17.97 -3.89 7.85
C GLY A 93 -18.22 -2.97 9.06
N ALA A 94 -19.05 -3.41 10.01
CA ALA A 94 -19.37 -2.65 11.21
C ALA A 94 -18.15 -2.39 12.09
N LEU A 95 -17.27 -3.38 12.24
CA LEU A 95 -16.02 -3.24 13.01
C LEU A 95 -15.10 -2.18 12.41
N ILE A 96 -15.01 -2.10 11.08
CA ILE A 96 -14.21 -1.09 10.38
C ILE A 96 -14.86 0.31 10.54
N MET A 97 -16.19 0.36 10.61
CA MET A 97 -16.97 1.60 10.66
C MET A 97 -17.16 2.19 12.07
N ILE A 98 -16.64 1.59 13.14
CA ILE A 98 -16.72 2.16 14.50
C ILE A 98 -16.17 3.59 14.52
N ALA A 99 -16.95 4.57 14.98
CA ALA A 99 -16.56 5.97 14.96
C ALA A 99 -15.22 6.21 15.69
N ASP A 100 -14.24 6.78 14.98
CA ASP A 100 -12.92 7.10 15.53
C ASP A 100 -12.74 8.62 15.75
N PRO A 101 -11.88 9.04 16.68
CA PRO A 101 -11.68 10.46 17.00
C PRO A 101 -11.25 11.32 15.82
N LEU A 102 -10.52 10.75 14.85
CA LEU A 102 -10.07 11.45 13.65
C LEU A 102 -11.24 11.74 12.71
N SER A 103 -12.07 10.73 12.43
CA SER A 103 -13.28 10.87 11.61
C SER A 103 -14.28 11.86 12.22
N LEU A 104 -14.43 11.87 13.56
CA LEU A 104 -15.23 12.89 14.27
C LEU A 104 -14.63 14.30 14.15
N GLY A 105 -13.28 14.41 14.18
CA GLY A 105 -12.57 15.67 13.94
C GLY A 105 -12.80 16.21 12.52
N ILE A 106 -12.72 15.33 11.52
CA ILE A 106 -13.02 15.66 10.12
C ILE A 106 -14.49 16.10 9.99
N ALA A 107 -15.41 15.36 10.58
CA ALA A 107 -16.84 15.66 10.50
C ALA A 107 -17.18 17.05 11.06
N ARG A 108 -16.56 17.46 12.18
CA ARG A 108 -16.73 18.80 12.75
C ARG A 108 -16.24 19.92 11.83
N LYS A 109 -15.22 19.67 11.01
CA LYS A 109 -14.70 20.63 10.04
C LYS A 109 -15.54 20.71 8.77
N ILE A 110 -16.08 19.58 8.32
CA ILE A 110 -16.88 19.50 7.08
C ILE A 110 -18.35 19.88 7.33
N GLY A 111 -18.90 19.58 8.50
CA GLY A 111 -20.29 19.83 8.86
C GLY A 111 -20.81 21.24 8.59
N PRO A 112 -20.04 22.32 8.83
CA PRO A 112 -20.44 23.69 8.50
C PRO A 112 -20.59 23.97 7.00
N ILE A 113 -19.95 23.19 6.12
CA ILE A 113 -20.00 23.35 4.67
C ILE A 113 -21.21 22.62 4.07
N LEU A 114 -21.71 21.60 4.76
CA LEU A 114 -22.83 20.76 4.32
C LEU A 114 -24.19 21.22 4.87
N ARG A 115 -24.22 22.25 5.72
CA ARG A 115 -25.43 22.82 6.34
C ARG A 115 -25.94 24.04 5.58
#